data_AF-A0A7W9SDH1-F1
#
_entry.id   AF-A0A7W9SDH1-F1
#
_cell.length_a   1.000
_cell.length_b   1.000
_cell.length_c   1.000
_cell.angle_alpha   90.00
_cell.angle_beta   90.00
_cell.angle_gamma   90.00
#
_symmetry.space_group_name_H-M   'P 1'
#
loop_
_entity.id
_entity.type
_entity.pdbx_description
1 polymer ?
#
loop_
_entity_poly.entity_id
_entity_poly.type
_entity_poly.pdbx_seq_one_letter_code
_entity_poly.pdbx_strand_id
1 'polypeptide(L)' 'MQVSTKFTIALHILNAVETSGQGELFNFHEKPNPNCPVGKNIHRILDESLLEVQKKFEEELKEHSVAEVYERMGKG' A
#
# COMPACT_ATOMS: atom_id res chain seq x y z
N MET A 1 -5.54 -17.96 24.60
CA MET A 1 -5.67 -17.71 23.15
C MET A 1 -4.32 -17.16 22.68
N GLN A 2 -3.48 -18.00 22.06
CA GLN A 2 -2.20 -17.53 21.53
C GLN A 2 -2.48 -16.78 20.23
N VAL A 3 -2.65 -15.47 20.33
CA VAL A 3 -2.67 -14.60 19.15
C VAL A 3 -1.25 -14.62 18.61
N SER A 4 -1.05 -15.17 17.41
CA SER A 4 0.27 -15.19 16.77
C SER A 4 0.78 -13.77 16.65
N THR A 5 1.82 -13.42 17.41
CA THR A 5 2.45 -12.09 17.43
C THR A 5 3.12 -11.72 16.10
N LYS A 6 3.18 -12.66 15.14
CA LYS A 6 3.68 -12.44 13.77
C LYS A 6 2.60 -12.13 12.74
N PHE A 7 1.33 -12.02 13.12
CA PHE A 7 0.27 -11.66 12.16
C PHE A 7 0.21 -10.14 12.01
N THR A 8 0.74 -9.64 10.89
CA THR A 8 0.75 -8.20 10.63
C THR A 8 -0.53 -7.75 9.96
N ILE A 9 -1.40 -7.06 10.71
CA ILE A 9 -2.75 -6.77 10.26
C ILE A 9 -2.79 -5.72 9.15
N ALA A 10 -1.95 -4.69 9.22
CA ALA A 10 -2.08 -3.55 8.34
C ALA A 10 -1.73 -3.90 6.89
N LEU A 11 -0.63 -4.63 6.67
CA LEU A 11 -0.28 -5.13 5.33
C LEU A 11 -1.30 -6.17 4.82
N HIS A 12 -1.76 -7.08 5.68
CA HIS A 12 -2.73 -8.09 5.25
C HIS A 12 -4.10 -7.49 4.91
N ILE A 13 -4.58 -6.51 5.67
CA ILE A 13 -5.80 -5.76 5.34
C ILE A 13 -5.59 -4.99 4.05
N LEU A 14 -4.49 -4.24 3.91
CA LEU A 14 -4.17 -3.51 2.67
C LEU A 14 -4.24 -4.44 1.46
N ASN A 15 -3.56 -5.59 1.53
CA ASN A 15 -3.57 -6.58 0.46
C ASN A 15 -4.98 -7.14 0.18
N ALA A 16 -5.80 -7.33 1.22
CA ALA A 16 -7.14 -7.87 1.08
C ALA A 16 -8.16 -6.88 0.48
N VAL A 17 -7.95 -5.57 0.66
CA VAL A 17 -8.98 -4.55 0.33
C VAL A 17 -8.56 -3.59 -0.78
N GLU A 18 -7.29 -3.21 -0.88
CA GLU A 18 -6.83 -2.17 -1.81
C GLU A 18 -6.17 -2.71 -3.08
N THR A 19 -5.63 -3.93 -3.07
CA THR A 19 -5.01 -4.44 -4.29
C THR A 19 -6.11 -4.80 -5.30
N SER A 20 -6.19 -4.06 -6.40
CA SER A 20 -7.14 -4.23 -7.52
C SER A 20 -6.94 -5.55 -8.29
N GLY A 21 -6.37 -6.57 -7.66
CA GLY A 21 -5.96 -7.84 -8.26
C GLY A 21 -4.57 -7.83 -8.89
N GLN A 22 -3.92 -6.66 -9.02
CA GLN A 22 -2.60 -6.51 -9.66
C GLN A 22 -1.45 -6.21 -8.70
N GLY A 23 -1.74 -5.94 -7.42
CA GLY A 23 -0.72 -5.68 -6.40
C GLY A 23 -0.11 -4.27 -6.41
N GLU A 24 -0.61 -3.35 -7.24
CA GLU A 24 -0.16 -1.95 -7.29
C GLU A 24 -1.10 -1.06 -6.46
N LEU A 25 -0.53 -0.19 -5.63
CA LEU A 25 -1.24 0.76 -4.78
C LEU A 25 -1.67 2.02 -5.55
N PHE A 26 -0.89 2.41 -6.55
CA PHE A 26 -1.09 3.65 -7.30
C PHE A 26 -1.74 3.37 -8.64
N ASN A 27 -2.99 3.77 -8.78
CA ASN A 27 -3.71 3.65 -10.05
C ASN A 27 -3.46 4.88 -10.92
N PHE A 28 -3.23 4.62 -12.21
CA PHE A 28 -3.07 5.65 -13.22
C PHE A 28 -4.30 5.76 -14.13
N HIS A 29 -4.51 6.93 -14.73
CA HIS A 29 -5.64 7.14 -15.64
C HIS A 29 -5.39 6.43 -16.98
N GLU A 30 -6.26 5.52 -17.39
CA GLU A 30 -6.10 4.71 -18.62
C GLU A 30 -5.94 5.52 -19.93
N LYS A 31 -6.37 6.79 -19.95
CA LYS A 31 -6.35 7.66 -21.15
C LYS A 31 -5.67 9.00 -20.89
N PRO A 32 -4.34 9.04 -20.77
CA PRO A 32 -3.61 10.30 -20.66
C PRO A 32 -3.76 11.13 -21.95
N ASN A 33 -3.82 12.46 -21.82
CA ASN A 33 -3.89 13.36 -22.96
C ASN A 33 -2.58 13.29 -23.78
N PRO A 34 -2.59 12.82 -25.05
CA PRO A 34 -1.37 12.66 -25.85
C PRO A 34 -0.72 14.00 -26.23
N ASN A 35 -1.49 15.10 -26.23
CA ASN A 35 -0.99 16.44 -26.54
C ASN A 35 -0.36 17.13 -25.32
N CYS A 36 -0.56 16.59 -24.11
CA CYS A 36 0.06 17.13 -22.91
C CYS A 36 1.45 16.49 -22.73
N PRO A 37 2.56 17.27 -22.76
CA PRO A 37 3.91 16.73 -22.61
C PRO A 37 4.13 16.05 -21.24
N VAL A 38 3.42 16.51 -20.21
CA VAL A 38 3.42 15.89 -18.89
C VAL A 38 2.54 14.64 -18.90
N GLY A 39 1.26 14.77 -19.30
CA GLY A 39 0.27 13.69 -19.24
C GLY A 39 0.70 12.45 -20.01
N LYS A 40 1.29 12.60 -21.19
CA LYS A 40 1.75 11.46 -22.01
C LYS A 40 2.96 10.71 -21.44
N ASN A 41 3.66 11.29 -20.45
CA ASN A 41 4.90 10.73 -19.89
C ASN A 41 4.82 10.41 -18.39
N ILE A 42 3.83 10.95 -17.67
CA ILE A 42 3.84 10.98 -16.21
C ILE A 42 3.83 9.58 -15.57
N HIS A 43 3.15 8.59 -16.16
CA HIS A 43 3.16 7.22 -15.64
C HIS A 43 4.58 6.65 -15.68
N ARG A 44 5.18 6.56 -16.87
CA ARG A 44 6.55 6.06 -17.06
C ARG A 44 7.58 6.77 -16.18
N ILE A 45 7.43 8.07 -15.96
CA ILE A 45 8.38 8.86 -15.14
C ILE A 45 8.22 8.54 -13.66
N LEU A 46 7.00 8.33 -13.19
CA LEU A 46 6.72 8.13 -11.76
C LEU A 46 6.64 6.67 -11.34
N ASP A 47 6.47 5.71 -12.25
CA ASP A 47 6.29 4.28 -11.95
C ASP A 47 7.35 3.77 -10.94
N GLU A 48 8.64 3.93 -11.24
CA GLU A 48 9.71 3.46 -10.36
C GLU A 48 9.68 4.13 -8.97
N SER A 49 9.43 5.44 -8.94
CA SER A 49 9.35 6.20 -7.67
C SER A 49 8.16 5.76 -6.84
N LEU A 50 7.00 5.53 -7.46
CA LEU A 50 5.79 5.10 -6.79
C LEU A 50 5.89 3.65 -6.31
N LEU A 51 6.54 2.76 -7.06
CA LEU A 51 6.86 1.41 -6.60
C LEU A 51 7.79 1.43 -5.39
N GLU A 52 8.79 2.31 -5.37
CA GLU A 52 9.68 2.46 -4.22
C GLU A 52 8.91 2.99 -2.99
N VAL A 53 8.04 3.97 -3.19
CA VAL A 53 7.17 4.51 -2.12
C VAL A 53 6.23 3.43 -1.60
N GLN A 54 5.60 2.64 -2.48
CA GLN A 54 4.74 1.53 -2.08
C GLN A 54 5.52 0.51 -1.25
N LYS A 55 6.72 0.12 -1.68
CA LYS A 55 7.56 -0.82 -0.93
C LYS A 55 7.87 -0.31 0.47
N LYS A 56 8.26 0.95 0.61
CA LYS A 56 8.53 1.59 1.91
C LYS A 56 7.29 1.62 2.80
N PHE A 57 6.13 1.93 2.21
CA PHE A 57 4.86 1.90 2.92
C PHE A 57 4.52 0.49 3.42
N GLU A 58 4.63 -0.52 2.56
CA GLU A 58 4.40 -1.92 2.94
C GLU A 58 5.39 -2.44 3.99
N GLU A 59 6.65 -1.98 3.94
CA GLU A 59 7.66 -2.27 4.97
C GLU A 59 7.28 -1.66 6.32
N GLU A 60 6.84 -0.41 6.36
CA GLU A 60 6.35 0.21 7.60
C GLU A 60 5.13 -0.53 8.16
N LEU A 61 4.20 -0.92 7.29
CA LEU A 61 3.04 -1.69 7.72
C LEU A 61 3.39 -3.07 8.28
N LYS A 62 4.57 -3.63 7.96
CA LYS A 62 5.05 -4.92 8.51
C LYS A 62 5.29 -4.86 10.02
N GLU A 63 5.54 -3.68 10.56
CA GLU A 63 5.84 -3.46 11.98
C GLU A 63 4.59 -3.44 12.87
N HIS A 64 3.38 -3.30 12.29
CA HIS A 64 2.12 -3.18 13.04
C HIS A 64 1.33 -4.49 13.16
N SER A 65 1.52 -5.19 14.28
CA SER A 65 0.84 -6.47 14.55
C SER A 65 -0.61 -6.30 15.06
N VAL A 66 -1.44 -7.34 14.87
CA VAL A 66 -2.79 -7.40 15.49
C VAL A 66 -2.71 -7.22 17.00
N ALA A 67 -1.71 -7.81 17.63
CA ALA A 67 -1.54 -7.76 19.08
C ALA A 67 -1.31 -6.32 19.56
N GLU A 68 -0.42 -5.57 18.88
CA GLU A 68 -0.18 -4.16 19.17
C GLU A 68 -1.45 -3.32 19.06
N VAL A 69 -2.22 -3.51 17.97
CA VAL A 69 -3.48 -2.79 17.76
C VAL A 69 -4.50 -3.13 18.85
N TYR A 70 -4.64 -4.41 19.21
CA TYR A 70 -5.55 -4.86 20.25
C TYR A 70 -5.18 -4.27 21.63
N GLU A 71 -3.89 -4.24 21.96
CA GLU A 71 -3.41 -3.61 23.20
C GLU A 71 -3.69 -2.11 23.26
N ARG A 72 -3.64 -1.40 22.12
CA ARG A 72 -3.96 0.02 22.03
C ARG A 72 -5.46 0.29 22.15
N MET A 73 -6.31 -0.58 21.62
CA MET A 73 -7.77 -0.46 21.72
C MET A 73 -8.28 -0.56 23.17
N GLY A 74 -7.65 -1.37 24.01
CA GLY A 74 -8.05 -1.56 25.42
C GLY A 74 -7.65 -0.43 26.36
N LYS A 75 -6.98 0.62 25.88
CA LYS A 75 -6.51 1.78 26.68
C LYS A 75 -7.34 3.06 26.44
N GLY A 76 -8.47 2.97 25.75
CA GLY A 76 -9.42 4.07 25.52
C GLY A 76 -10.57 4.10 26.51
#